data_AF-A0A3S3GR46-F1
#
_entry.id   AF-A0A3S3GR46-F1
#
_cell.length_a   1.000
_cell.length_b   1.000
_cell.length_c   1.000
_cell.angle_alpha   90.00
_cell.angle_beta   90.00
_cell.angle_gamma   90.00
#
_symmetry.space_group_name_H-M   'P 1'
#
loop_
_entity.id
_entity.type
_entity.pdbx_description
1 polymer ?
#
loop_
_entity_poly.entity_id
_entity_poly.type
_entity_poly.pdbx_seq_one_letter_code
_entity_poly.pdbx_strand_id
1 'polypeptide(L)'
;MRPTGDWPVSIETQTAPARAWKRVVWLSLLGTAGCVGLSLGLNYLLLLSDALTPFGRSVVTATALPIIIGLPLFALLGWREAELRRYRQELTRSGTYDRLTGCLNGAVFTSMVDRRAARPSGPRSGAFLIIHPEHLASINLRFGLGWGDEALRLIASAIRSSVRKDDLIGRLGNSMFGVFLPGATKQDAKEIGERVRAAVGQIYFAPKGDKDVLAIRVGGVVFEHELAFEDMFRSAEELLLEVQDDADMALSHIRN
;
A
#
# COMPACT_ATOMS: atom_id res chain seq x y z
N MET A 1 -15.49 -20.17 25.56
CA MET A 1 -15.59 -18.72 25.86
C MET A 1 -14.34 -18.30 26.61
N ARG A 2 -13.38 -17.70 25.88
CA ARG A 2 -12.20 -17.01 26.40
C ARG A 2 -12.13 -15.64 25.71
N PRO A 3 -11.64 -14.60 26.40
CA PRO A 3 -11.87 -13.22 26.00
C PRO A 3 -11.00 -12.82 24.82
N THR A 4 -11.59 -12.03 23.94
CA THR A 4 -10.97 -11.32 22.82
C THR A 4 -9.85 -10.42 23.35
N GLY A 5 -8.62 -10.70 22.94
CA GLY A 5 -7.49 -9.79 23.15
C GLY A 5 -7.64 -8.61 22.20
N ASP A 6 -8.08 -7.47 22.72
CA ASP A 6 -7.88 -6.17 22.10
C ASP A 6 -6.37 -5.91 22.01
N TRP A 7 -5.81 -5.98 20.80
CA TRP A 7 -4.49 -5.40 20.53
C TRP A 7 -4.68 -3.89 20.36
N PRO A 8 -3.99 -3.04 21.15
CA PRO A 8 -3.98 -1.62 20.88
C PRO A 8 -3.15 -1.39 19.61
N VAL A 9 -3.82 -1.14 18.50
CA VAL A 9 -3.20 -0.48 17.35
C VAL A 9 -2.86 0.93 17.83
N SER A 10 -1.64 1.13 18.31
CA SER A 10 -1.08 2.44 18.52
C SER A 10 -0.94 3.09 17.16
N ILE A 11 -2.00 3.77 16.71
CA ILE A 11 -1.90 4.76 15.64
C ILE A 11 -0.99 5.84 16.22
N GLU A 12 0.33 5.70 16.01
CA GLU A 12 1.25 6.82 16.07
C GLU A 12 0.77 7.79 15.00
N THR A 13 -0.16 8.65 15.41
CA THR A 13 -0.41 9.90 14.72
C THR A 13 0.94 10.59 14.68
N GLN A 14 1.62 10.52 13.53
CA GLN A 14 2.78 11.36 13.24
C GLN A 14 2.28 12.81 13.26
N THR A 15 2.13 13.34 14.46
CA THR A 15 1.90 14.74 14.69
C THR A 15 3.13 15.44 14.17
N ALA A 16 2.94 16.37 13.24
CA ALA A 16 4.04 17.13 12.67
C ALA A 16 4.91 17.68 13.82
N PRO A 17 6.24 17.50 13.78
CA PRO A 17 7.10 17.82 14.91
C PRO A 17 6.85 19.25 15.36
N ALA A 18 6.78 19.52 16.67
CA ALA A 18 6.39 20.83 17.21
C ALA A 18 7.13 22.04 16.61
N ARG A 19 8.32 21.83 16.03
CA ARG A 19 9.09 22.81 15.26
C ARG A 19 8.43 23.23 13.94
N ALA A 20 7.74 22.32 13.26
CA ALA A 20 6.98 22.59 12.03
C ALA A 20 5.81 23.54 12.31
N TRP A 21 5.04 23.30 13.38
CA TRP A 21 3.95 24.18 13.80
C TRP A 21 4.43 25.58 14.18
N LYS A 22 5.54 25.69 14.94
CA LYS A 22 6.15 27.00 15.25
C LYS A 22 6.53 27.78 13.98
N ARG A 23 7.08 27.09 12.98
CA ARG A 23 7.47 27.71 11.70
C ARG A 23 6.23 28.18 10.93
N VAL A 24 5.17 27.37 10.86
CA VAL A 24 3.91 27.74 10.19
C VAL A 24 3.29 28.98 10.86
N VAL A 25 3.19 28.98 12.20
CA VAL A 25 2.64 30.13 12.95
C VAL A 25 3.46 31.40 12.70
N TRP A 26 4.79 31.31 12.75
CA TRP A 26 5.66 32.47 12.50
C TRP A 26 5.54 33.00 11.07
N LEU A 27 5.49 32.12 10.07
CA LEU A 27 5.28 32.51 8.67
C LEU A 27 3.90 33.14 8.46
N SER A 28 2.85 32.62 9.09
CA SER A 28 1.50 33.20 9.01
C SER A 28 1.42 34.58 9.65
N LEU A 29 2.08 34.77 10.80
CA LEU A 29 2.15 36.08 11.47
C LEU A 29 2.91 37.11 10.61
N LEU A 30 4.06 36.72 10.07
CA LEU A 30 4.89 37.59 9.24
C LEU A 30 4.19 37.94 7.91
N GLY A 31 3.51 36.96 7.29
CA GLY A 31 2.69 37.18 6.10
C GLY A 31 1.51 38.11 6.36
N THR A 32 0.80 37.93 7.48
CA THR A 32 -0.32 38.79 7.87
C THR A 32 0.14 40.22 8.14
N ALA A 33 1.25 40.40 8.86
CA ALA A 33 1.86 41.71 9.10
C ALA A 33 2.26 42.41 7.79
N GLY A 34 2.85 41.67 6.84
CA GLY A 34 3.16 42.18 5.51
C GLY A 34 1.92 42.64 4.74
N CYS A 35 0.82 41.88 4.80
CA CYS A 35 -0.45 42.24 4.16
C CYS A 35 -1.05 43.51 4.77
N VAL A 36 -1.03 43.64 6.10
CA VAL A 36 -1.51 44.84 6.81
C VAL A 36 -0.64 46.06 6.47
N GLY A 37 0.69 45.90 6.43
CA GLY A 37 1.61 46.97 6.04
C GLY A 37 1.39 47.45 4.61
N LEU A 38 1.20 46.53 3.67
CA LEU A 38 0.86 46.86 2.28
C LEU A 38 -0.50 47.59 2.18
N SER A 39 -1.49 47.14 2.94
CA SER A 39 -2.82 47.77 3.02
C SER A 39 -2.72 49.22 3.50
N LEU A 40 -2.02 49.44 4.63
CA LEU A 40 -1.84 50.77 5.21
C LEU A 40 -1.03 51.68 4.28
N GLY A 41 0.03 51.17 3.64
CA GLY A 41 0.84 51.92 2.68
C GLY A 41 0.06 52.36 1.44
N LEU A 42 -0.73 51.46 0.86
CA LEU A 42 -1.60 51.78 -0.27
C LEU A 42 -2.67 52.81 0.11
N ASN A 43 -3.28 52.66 1.29
CA ASN A 43 -4.26 53.60 1.80
C ASN A 43 -3.65 54.99 2.06
N TYR A 44 -2.43 55.04 2.60
CA TYR A 44 -1.66 56.28 2.82
C TYR A 44 -1.32 56.99 1.49
N LEU A 45 -0.88 56.24 0.48
CA LEU A 45 -0.61 56.80 -0.86
C LEU A 45 -1.89 57.35 -1.52
N LEU A 46 -3.02 56.66 -1.37
CA LEU A 46 -4.31 57.13 -1.89
C LEU A 46 -4.81 58.37 -1.15
N LEU A 47 -4.46 58.56 0.13
CA LEU A 47 -4.81 59.76 0.89
C LEU A 47 -4.18 61.04 0.31
N LEU A 48 -2.97 60.93 -0.26
CA LEU A 48 -2.25 62.02 -0.93
C LEU A 48 -2.81 62.35 -2.34
N SER A 49 -3.76 61.57 -2.85
CA SER A 49 -4.30 61.76 -4.21
C SER A 49 -5.63 62.51 -4.20
N ASP A 50 -5.65 63.78 -4.62
CA ASP A 50 -6.90 64.58 -4.68
C ASP A 50 -7.89 64.12 -5.77
N ALA A 51 -7.51 63.14 -6.58
CA ALA A 51 -8.29 62.64 -7.70
C ALA A 51 -9.51 61.77 -7.30
N LEU A 52 -9.53 61.22 -6.08
CA LEU A 52 -10.56 60.26 -5.65
C LEU A 52 -11.31 60.74 -4.41
N THR A 53 -12.64 60.58 -4.41
CA THR A 53 -13.46 60.78 -3.21
C THR A 53 -13.11 59.76 -2.13
N PRO A 54 -13.38 60.05 -0.84
CA PRO A 54 -13.15 59.10 0.26
C PRO A 54 -13.80 57.73 0.02
N PHE A 55 -14.97 57.70 -0.63
CA PHE A 55 -15.64 56.46 -1.01
C PHE A 55 -14.90 55.71 -2.13
N GLY A 56 -14.44 56.40 -3.18
CA GLY A 56 -13.69 55.80 -4.28
C GLY A 56 -12.39 55.14 -3.82
N ARG A 57 -11.67 55.76 -2.87
CA ARG A 57 -10.45 55.19 -2.29
C ARG A 57 -10.72 53.87 -1.55
N SER A 58 -11.80 53.81 -0.78
CA SER A 58 -12.21 52.60 -0.05
C SER A 58 -12.59 51.45 -1.00
N VAL A 59 -13.24 51.75 -2.13
CA VAL A 59 -13.57 50.74 -3.15
C VAL A 59 -12.31 50.20 -3.83
N VAL A 60 -11.36 51.07 -4.16
CA VAL A 60 -10.08 50.68 -4.78
C VAL A 60 -9.25 49.81 -3.83
N THR A 61 -9.11 50.17 -2.56
CA THR A 61 -8.36 49.36 -1.59
C THR A 61 -9.06 48.03 -1.30
N ALA A 62 -10.39 48.02 -1.14
CA ALA A 62 -11.15 46.81 -0.88
C ALA A 62 -11.14 45.80 -2.04
N THR A 63 -10.91 46.25 -3.29
CA THR A 63 -10.89 45.40 -4.47
C THR A 63 -9.48 45.04 -4.94
N ALA A 64 -8.56 46.02 -5.01
CA ALA A 64 -7.21 45.79 -5.50
C ALA A 64 -6.37 44.94 -4.53
N LEU A 65 -6.52 45.14 -3.22
CA LEU A 65 -5.68 44.48 -2.23
C LEU A 65 -5.89 42.96 -2.16
N PRO A 66 -7.15 42.44 -2.12
CA PRO A 66 -7.39 41.01 -2.17
C PRO A 66 -6.95 40.38 -3.49
N ILE A 67 -6.97 41.12 -4.60
CA ILE A 67 -6.49 40.62 -5.89
C ILE A 67 -4.97 40.49 -5.88
N ILE A 68 -4.25 41.53 -5.43
CA ILE A 68 -2.79 41.57 -5.37
C ILE A 68 -2.22 40.51 -4.42
N ILE A 69 -2.89 40.27 -3.29
CA ILE A 69 -2.42 39.31 -2.27
C ILE A 69 -3.00 37.92 -2.51
N GLY A 70 -4.30 37.84 -2.79
CA GLY A 70 -5.04 36.60 -2.89
C GLY A 70 -4.70 35.81 -4.13
N LEU A 71 -4.62 36.42 -5.33
CA LEU A 71 -4.33 35.68 -6.55
C LEU A 71 -2.97 34.95 -6.50
N PRO A 72 -1.84 35.60 -6.12
CA PRO A 72 -0.56 34.92 -6.02
C PRO A 72 -0.56 33.84 -4.93
N LEU A 73 -1.23 34.09 -3.80
CA LEU A 73 -1.32 33.12 -2.71
C LEU A 73 -2.10 31.86 -3.13
N PHE A 74 -3.28 32.02 -3.73
CA PHE A 74 -4.07 30.90 -4.23
C PHE A 74 -3.36 30.15 -5.35
N ALA A 75 -2.66 30.85 -6.25
CA ALA A 75 -1.84 30.23 -7.28
C ALA A 75 -0.69 29.40 -6.68
N LEU A 76 0.03 29.94 -5.68
CA LEU A 76 1.09 29.24 -4.97
C LEU A 76 0.55 27.99 -4.25
N LEU A 77 -0.58 28.10 -3.56
CA LEU A 77 -1.23 26.97 -2.87
C LEU A 77 -1.64 25.89 -3.86
N GLY A 78 -2.26 26.26 -4.99
CA GLY A 78 -2.65 25.33 -6.04
C GLY A 78 -1.45 24.61 -6.68
N TRP A 79 -0.34 25.34 -6.92
CA TRP A 79 0.90 24.75 -7.40
C TRP A 79 1.53 23.78 -6.39
N ARG A 80 1.59 24.14 -5.11
CA ARG A 80 2.10 23.26 -4.05
C ARG A 80 1.27 22.00 -3.90
N GLU A 81 -0.04 22.12 -4.01
CA GLU A 81 -0.93 20.97 -3.96
C GLU A 81 -0.74 20.05 -5.18
N ALA A 82 -0.56 20.62 -6.38
CA ALA A 82 -0.28 19.86 -7.59
C ALA A 82 1.07 19.14 -7.52
N GLU A 83 2.10 19.80 -7.01
CA GLU A 83 3.43 19.24 -6.78
C GLU A 83 3.37 18.09 -5.76
N LEU A 84 2.69 18.29 -4.63
CA LEU A 84 2.50 17.24 -3.63
C LEU A 84 1.74 16.03 -4.18
N ARG A 85 0.72 16.26 -5.03
CA ARG A 85 0.00 15.19 -5.73
C ARG A 85 0.93 14.40 -6.66
N ARG A 86 1.83 15.07 -7.39
CA ARG A 86 2.82 14.39 -8.26
C ARG A 86 3.77 13.51 -7.47
N TYR A 87 4.36 14.03 -6.38
CA TYR A 87 5.22 13.22 -5.53
C TYR A 87 4.49 12.03 -4.92
N ARG A 88 3.25 12.21 -4.42
CA ARG A 88 2.40 11.10 -3.95
C ARG A 88 2.16 10.06 -5.04
N GLN A 89 1.89 10.49 -6.26
CA GLN A 89 1.69 9.59 -7.41
C GLN A 89 2.97 8.86 -7.82
N GLU A 90 4.15 9.49 -7.75
CA GLU A 90 5.44 8.86 -8.04
C GLU A 90 5.85 7.84 -6.97
N LEU A 91 5.61 8.16 -5.69
CA LEU A 91 5.72 7.21 -4.57
C LEU A 91 4.82 6.00 -4.77
N THR A 92 3.61 6.21 -5.28
CA THR A 92 2.65 5.12 -5.54
C THR A 92 3.03 4.33 -6.81
N ARG A 93 3.51 4.99 -7.87
CA ARG A 93 3.91 4.36 -9.14
C ARG A 93 5.18 3.51 -9.02
N SER A 94 6.17 3.94 -8.24
CA SER A 94 7.38 3.13 -7.99
C SER A 94 7.12 1.91 -7.09
N GLY A 95 5.88 1.76 -6.59
CA GLY A 95 5.47 0.70 -5.70
C GLY A 95 4.77 -0.47 -6.37
N THR A 96 4.40 -0.44 -7.66
CA THR A 96 3.49 -1.48 -8.22
C THR A 96 4.02 -2.92 -8.05
N TYR A 97 5.32 -3.10 -8.23
CA TYR A 97 5.96 -4.40 -8.07
C TYR A 97 6.98 -4.36 -6.93
N ASP A 98 7.07 -5.47 -6.21
CA ASP A 98 8.14 -5.72 -5.24
C ASP A 98 9.48 -5.86 -5.97
N ARG A 99 10.48 -5.09 -5.54
CA ARG A 99 11.77 -5.01 -6.26
C ARG A 99 12.58 -6.30 -6.20
N LEU A 100 12.38 -7.12 -5.17
CA LEU A 100 13.13 -8.37 -5.01
C LEU A 100 12.55 -9.46 -5.91
N THR A 101 11.24 -9.64 -5.87
CA THR A 101 10.55 -10.81 -6.45
C THR A 101 9.85 -10.51 -7.78
N GLY A 102 9.64 -9.23 -8.09
CA GLY A 102 8.88 -8.79 -9.27
C GLY A 102 7.38 -9.16 -9.21
N CYS A 103 6.88 -9.64 -8.07
CA CYS A 103 5.46 -9.82 -7.80
C CYS A 103 4.80 -8.46 -7.52
N LEU A 104 3.47 -8.37 -7.52
CA LEU A 104 2.81 -7.14 -7.06
C LEU A 104 3.22 -6.84 -5.62
N ASN A 105 3.41 -5.57 -5.28
CA ASN A 105 3.56 -5.23 -3.87
C ASN A 105 2.26 -5.52 -3.10
N GLY A 106 2.34 -5.67 -1.78
CA GLY A 106 1.17 -5.98 -0.95
C GLY A 106 0.02 -4.98 -1.13
N ALA A 107 0.32 -3.67 -1.11
CA ALA A 107 -0.71 -2.63 -1.23
C ALA A 107 -1.48 -2.67 -2.57
N VAL A 108 -0.78 -2.85 -3.69
CA VAL A 108 -1.40 -2.95 -5.02
C VAL A 108 -2.11 -4.28 -5.19
N PHE A 109 -1.51 -5.37 -4.70
CA PHE A 109 -2.16 -6.67 -4.71
C PHE A 109 -3.51 -6.64 -3.98
N THR A 110 -3.54 -6.17 -2.73
CA THR A 110 -4.77 -6.01 -1.94
C THR A 110 -5.80 -5.15 -2.67
N SER A 111 -5.39 -3.97 -3.16
CA SER A 111 -6.30 -3.10 -3.90
C SER A 111 -6.86 -3.74 -5.18
N MET A 112 -6.05 -4.55 -5.89
CA MET A 112 -6.50 -5.27 -7.08
C MET A 112 -7.43 -6.43 -6.76
N VAL A 113 -7.21 -7.13 -5.64
CA VAL A 113 -8.08 -8.22 -5.17
C VAL A 113 -9.44 -7.64 -4.75
N ASP A 114 -9.48 -6.62 -3.89
CA ASP A 114 -10.72 -5.97 -3.48
C ASP A 114 -11.51 -5.46 -4.69
N ARG A 115 -10.83 -4.82 -5.64
CA ARG A 115 -11.48 -4.35 -6.88
C ARG A 115 -12.00 -5.47 -7.77
N ARG A 116 -11.44 -6.68 -7.73
CA ARG A 116 -11.91 -7.82 -8.54
C ARG A 116 -13.02 -8.58 -7.82
N ALA A 117 -12.90 -8.75 -6.51
CA ALA A 117 -13.86 -9.46 -5.68
C ALA A 117 -15.16 -8.66 -5.45
N ALA A 118 -15.08 -7.33 -5.34
CA ALA A 118 -16.24 -6.46 -5.09
C ALA A 118 -16.93 -5.93 -6.37
N ARG A 119 -16.56 -6.41 -7.56
CA ARG A 119 -17.19 -5.98 -8.80
C ARG A 119 -18.48 -6.77 -9.05
N PRO A 120 -19.62 -6.12 -9.34
CA PRO A 120 -20.86 -6.82 -9.71
C PRO A 120 -20.71 -7.72 -10.95
N SER A 121 -19.78 -7.36 -11.84
CA SER A 121 -19.40 -8.10 -13.06
C SER A 121 -18.14 -8.97 -12.88
N GLY A 122 -17.57 -8.99 -11.68
CA GLY A 122 -16.40 -9.78 -11.33
C GLY A 122 -16.75 -11.26 -11.13
N PRO A 123 -15.73 -12.13 -11.00
CA PRO A 123 -15.93 -13.51 -10.59
C PRO A 123 -16.57 -13.53 -9.20
N ARG A 124 -17.81 -14.03 -9.11
CA ARG A 124 -18.51 -14.18 -7.83
C ARG A 124 -17.93 -15.29 -6.96
N SER A 125 -17.17 -16.19 -7.57
CA SER A 125 -16.43 -17.24 -6.89
C SER A 125 -14.94 -17.15 -7.22
N GLY A 126 -14.14 -17.78 -6.38
CA GLY A 126 -12.71 -17.90 -6.59
C GLY A 126 -12.01 -18.50 -5.38
N ALA A 127 -10.68 -18.49 -5.44
CA ALA A 127 -9.86 -18.90 -4.33
C ALA A 127 -8.76 -17.87 -4.05
N PHE A 128 -8.37 -17.80 -2.78
CA PHE A 128 -7.22 -17.02 -2.34
C PHE A 128 -6.28 -17.94 -1.57
N LEU A 129 -5.01 -17.97 -1.97
CA LEU A 129 -3.96 -18.77 -1.36
C LEU A 129 -2.92 -17.85 -0.72
N ILE A 130 -2.50 -18.20 0.49
CA ILE A 130 -1.31 -17.67 1.16
C ILE A 130 -0.21 -18.72 1.08
N ILE A 131 0.98 -18.28 0.68
CA ILE A 131 2.16 -19.11 0.56
C ILE A 131 3.26 -18.52 1.44
N HIS A 132 3.80 -19.35 2.33
CA HIS A 132 4.86 -18.95 3.24
C HIS A 132 6.07 -19.90 3.13
N PRO A 133 7.29 -19.39 2.84
CA PRO A 133 8.52 -20.18 2.86
C PRO A 133 8.79 -20.79 4.23
N GLU A 134 9.17 -22.06 4.25
CA GLU A 134 9.62 -22.73 5.47
C GLU A 134 11.10 -22.46 5.72
N HIS A 135 11.48 -22.39 7.00
CA HIS A 135 12.86 -22.26 7.46
C HIS A 135 13.70 -21.11 6.82
N LEU A 136 13.07 -20.09 6.22
CA LEU A 136 13.78 -18.95 5.61
C LEU A 136 14.71 -18.23 6.60
N ALA A 137 14.29 -18.15 7.88
CA ALA A 137 15.13 -17.62 8.95
C ALA A 137 16.42 -18.45 9.14
N SER A 138 16.32 -19.78 9.06
CA SER A 138 17.47 -20.70 9.13
C SER A 138 18.40 -20.50 7.93
N ILE A 139 17.86 -20.38 6.71
CA ILE A 139 18.64 -20.07 5.50
C ILE A 139 19.39 -18.75 5.66
N ASN A 140 18.71 -17.70 6.15
CA ASN A 140 19.30 -16.40 6.41
C ASN A 140 20.44 -16.45 7.43
N LEU A 141 20.26 -17.22 8.51
CA LEU A 141 21.27 -17.37 9.56
C LEU A 141 22.48 -18.18 9.07
N ARG A 142 22.27 -19.26 8.31
CA ARG A 142 23.34 -20.17 7.84
C ARG A 142 24.13 -19.60 6.67
N PHE A 143 23.44 -18.97 5.70
CA PHE A 143 24.04 -18.60 4.42
C PHE A 143 24.13 -17.08 4.22
N GLY A 144 23.33 -16.30 4.95
CA GLY A 144 23.25 -14.84 4.85
C GLY A 144 22.00 -14.37 4.12
N LEU A 145 21.64 -13.10 4.33
CA LEU A 145 20.42 -12.49 3.80
C LEU A 145 20.32 -12.54 2.26
N GLY A 146 21.44 -12.44 1.56
CA GLY A 146 21.45 -12.53 0.09
C GLY A 146 20.95 -13.88 -0.45
N TRP A 147 21.15 -14.97 0.31
CA TRP A 147 20.65 -16.30 -0.06
C TRP A 147 19.18 -16.49 0.30
N GLY A 148 18.69 -15.87 1.37
CA GLY A 148 17.24 -15.80 1.61
C GLY A 148 16.53 -14.97 0.55
N ASP A 149 17.13 -13.86 0.12
CA ASP A 149 16.63 -13.08 -1.01
C ASP A 149 16.55 -13.93 -2.30
N GLU A 150 17.57 -14.75 -2.56
CA GLU A 150 17.56 -15.67 -3.70
C GLU A 150 16.49 -16.76 -3.56
N ALA A 151 16.33 -17.35 -2.38
CA ALA A 151 15.25 -18.29 -2.10
C ALA A 151 13.87 -17.67 -2.40
N LEU A 152 13.66 -16.41 -2.01
CA LEU A 152 12.41 -15.69 -2.30
C LEU A 152 12.21 -15.43 -3.80
N ARG A 153 13.26 -15.12 -4.56
CA ARG A 153 13.19 -14.99 -6.03
C ARG A 153 12.79 -16.30 -6.69
N LEU A 154 13.41 -17.40 -6.26
CA LEU A 154 13.14 -18.74 -6.77
C LEU A 154 11.70 -19.18 -6.49
N ILE A 155 11.23 -18.97 -5.26
CA ILE A 155 9.83 -19.24 -4.87
C ILE A 155 8.86 -18.38 -5.71
N ALA A 156 9.12 -17.09 -5.85
CA ALA A 156 8.29 -16.21 -6.68
C ALA A 156 8.22 -16.67 -8.15
N SER A 157 9.34 -17.14 -8.70
CA SER A 157 9.39 -17.71 -10.05
C SER A 157 8.55 -18.99 -10.16
N ALA A 158 8.64 -19.89 -9.19
CA ALA A 158 7.85 -21.13 -9.16
C ALA A 158 6.34 -20.87 -9.01
N ILE A 159 5.95 -19.88 -8.21
CA ILE A 159 4.54 -19.43 -8.13
C ILE A 159 4.08 -18.95 -9.51
N ARG A 160 4.88 -18.08 -10.15
CA ARG A 160 4.54 -17.48 -11.46
C ARG A 160 4.40 -18.51 -12.57
N SER A 161 5.23 -19.54 -12.61
CA SER A 161 5.13 -20.62 -13.60
C SER A 161 3.95 -21.57 -13.34
N SER A 162 3.40 -21.53 -12.13
CA SER A 162 2.34 -22.45 -11.68
C SER A 162 0.94 -21.86 -11.79
N VAL A 163 0.78 -20.59 -12.15
CA VAL A 163 -0.51 -19.91 -12.27
C VAL A 163 -0.74 -19.41 -13.70
N ARG A 164 -1.99 -19.11 -14.06
CA ARG A 164 -2.30 -18.54 -15.38
C ARG A 164 -2.19 -17.01 -15.36
N LYS A 165 -2.22 -16.40 -16.55
CA LYS A 165 -2.01 -14.96 -16.76
C LYS A 165 -3.01 -14.05 -16.01
N ASP A 166 -4.25 -14.51 -15.82
CA ASP A 166 -5.31 -13.72 -15.18
C ASP A 166 -5.29 -13.79 -13.65
N ASP A 167 -4.49 -14.70 -13.08
CA ASP A 167 -4.31 -14.81 -11.65
C ASP A 167 -3.38 -13.69 -11.16
N LEU A 168 -3.59 -13.23 -9.93
CA LEU A 168 -2.73 -12.22 -9.32
C LEU A 168 -1.75 -12.87 -8.36
N ILE A 169 -0.52 -12.38 -8.36
CA ILE A 169 0.52 -12.75 -7.39
C ILE A 169 1.04 -11.50 -6.72
N GLY A 170 1.01 -11.48 -5.39
CA GLY A 170 1.51 -10.38 -4.58
C GLY A 170 2.45 -10.86 -3.48
N ARG A 171 3.38 -9.99 -3.07
CA ARG A 171 4.18 -10.18 -1.86
C ARG A 171 3.54 -9.38 -0.73
N LEU A 172 2.91 -10.08 0.22
CA LEU A 172 2.06 -9.51 1.27
C LEU A 172 2.86 -9.03 2.49
N GLY A 173 4.12 -9.45 2.61
CA GLY A 173 5.01 -9.04 3.70
C GLY A 173 6.46 -9.40 3.40
N ASN A 174 7.26 -9.61 4.44
CA ASN A 174 8.70 -9.86 4.28
C ASN A 174 8.99 -11.20 3.56
N SER A 175 8.22 -12.24 3.82
CA SER A 175 8.44 -13.58 3.24
C SER A 175 7.21 -14.16 2.54
N MET A 176 6.04 -13.60 2.80
CA MET A 176 4.76 -14.18 2.45
C MET A 176 4.25 -13.72 1.09
N PHE A 177 3.68 -14.66 0.34
CA PHE A 177 3.06 -14.43 -0.96
C PHE A 177 1.56 -14.68 -0.89
N GLY A 178 0.80 -13.89 -1.65
CA GLY A 178 -0.62 -14.09 -1.90
C GLY A 178 -0.86 -14.43 -3.36
N VAL A 179 -1.75 -15.38 -3.61
CA VAL A 179 -2.20 -15.74 -4.95
C VAL A 179 -3.72 -15.66 -4.99
N PHE A 180 -4.24 -14.85 -5.91
CA PHE A 180 -5.69 -14.71 -6.12
C PHE A 180 -6.09 -15.38 -7.44
N LEU A 181 -7.02 -16.33 -7.33
CA LEU A 181 -7.45 -17.23 -8.39
C LEU A 181 -8.94 -16.95 -8.73
N PRO A 182 -9.23 -16.00 -9.63
CA PRO A 182 -10.59 -15.61 -9.97
C PRO A 182 -11.37 -16.78 -10.61
N GLY A 183 -12.53 -17.15 -10.07
CA GLY A 183 -13.38 -18.23 -10.60
C GLY A 183 -12.82 -19.64 -10.41
N ALA A 184 -11.75 -19.81 -9.63
CA ALA A 184 -11.21 -21.13 -9.31
C ALA A 184 -12.13 -21.88 -8.33
N THR A 185 -12.33 -23.17 -8.60
CA THR A 185 -13.00 -24.08 -7.68
C THR A 185 -12.06 -24.52 -6.55
N LYS A 186 -12.60 -25.22 -5.54
CA LYS A 186 -11.78 -25.83 -4.50
C LYS A 186 -10.75 -26.82 -5.06
N GLN A 187 -11.13 -27.57 -6.09
CA GLN A 187 -10.23 -28.54 -6.72
C GLN A 187 -9.11 -27.81 -7.46
N ASP A 188 -9.42 -26.77 -8.24
CA ASP A 188 -8.42 -25.95 -8.93
C ASP A 188 -7.43 -25.32 -7.93
N ALA A 189 -7.93 -24.76 -6.84
CA ALA A 189 -7.12 -24.15 -5.79
C ALA A 189 -6.16 -25.16 -5.17
N LYS A 190 -6.63 -26.38 -4.91
CA LYS A 190 -5.80 -27.48 -4.40
C LYS A 190 -4.72 -27.89 -5.38
N GLU A 191 -5.08 -28.10 -6.64
CA GLU A 191 -4.14 -28.48 -7.70
C GLU A 191 -3.08 -27.41 -7.94
N ILE A 192 -3.46 -26.13 -7.89
CA ILE A 192 -2.53 -25.01 -8.01
C ILE A 192 -1.59 -24.97 -6.80
N GLY A 193 -2.10 -25.08 -5.58
CA GLY A 193 -1.28 -25.10 -4.37
C GLY A 193 -0.26 -26.23 -4.38
N GLU A 194 -0.71 -27.44 -4.72
CA GLU A 194 0.15 -28.62 -4.85
C GLU A 194 1.20 -28.47 -5.95
N ARG A 195 0.81 -27.93 -7.09
CA ARG A 195 1.73 -27.64 -8.19
C ARG A 195 2.82 -26.66 -7.78
N VAL A 196 2.46 -25.59 -7.07
CA VAL A 196 3.44 -24.62 -6.57
C VAL A 196 4.38 -25.27 -5.57
N ARG A 197 3.85 -26.07 -4.63
CA ARG A 197 4.65 -26.81 -3.64
C ARG A 197 5.64 -27.74 -4.29
N ALA A 198 5.18 -28.56 -5.24
CA ALA A 198 6.04 -29.48 -5.99
C ALA A 198 7.10 -28.72 -6.81
N ALA A 199 6.72 -27.62 -7.47
CA ALA A 199 7.66 -26.80 -8.23
C ALA A 199 8.76 -26.20 -7.34
N VAL A 200 8.42 -25.72 -6.13
CA VAL A 200 9.38 -25.21 -5.16
C VAL A 200 10.31 -26.30 -4.63
N GLY A 201 9.77 -27.46 -4.27
CA GLY A 201 10.56 -28.59 -3.77
C GLY A 201 11.54 -29.18 -4.80
N GLN A 202 11.31 -28.93 -6.10
CA GLN A 202 12.19 -29.36 -7.19
C GLN A 202 13.30 -28.34 -7.52
N ILE A 203 13.29 -27.16 -6.90
CA ILE A 203 14.30 -26.14 -7.17
C ILE A 203 15.65 -26.62 -6.66
N TYR A 204 16.64 -26.66 -7.56
CA TYR A 204 18.02 -26.85 -7.15
C TYR A 204 18.53 -25.60 -6.42
N PHE A 205 18.62 -25.69 -5.10
CA PHE A 205 19.10 -24.62 -4.24
C PHE A 205 20.36 -25.10 -3.49
N ALA A 206 21.50 -24.49 -3.80
CA ALA A 206 22.80 -24.89 -3.23
C ALA A 206 23.60 -23.65 -2.76
N PRO A 207 23.15 -22.96 -1.71
CA PRO A 207 23.84 -21.79 -1.19
C PRO A 207 25.27 -22.14 -0.76
N LYS A 208 26.26 -21.41 -1.30
CA LYS A 208 27.70 -21.66 -1.09
C LYS A 208 28.17 -23.08 -1.45
N GLY A 209 27.41 -23.81 -2.28
CA GLY A 209 27.71 -25.19 -2.67
C GLY A 209 27.10 -26.27 -1.76
N ASP A 210 26.49 -25.89 -0.64
CA ASP A 210 25.78 -26.81 0.25
C ASP A 210 24.33 -26.96 -0.22
N LYS A 211 23.92 -28.18 -0.59
CA LYS A 211 22.53 -28.42 -1.00
C LYS A 211 21.58 -28.17 0.17
N ASP A 212 20.51 -27.42 -0.10
CA ASP A 212 19.41 -27.21 0.83
C ASP A 212 18.08 -27.31 0.07
N VAL A 213 16.99 -27.60 0.78
CA VAL A 213 15.66 -27.78 0.18
C VAL A 213 14.80 -26.58 0.49
N LEU A 214 14.21 -26.00 -0.55
CA LEU A 214 13.17 -25.00 -0.37
C LEU A 214 11.84 -25.71 -0.18
N ALA A 215 11.14 -25.37 0.90
CA ALA A 215 9.81 -25.86 1.18
C ALA A 215 8.88 -24.67 1.51
N ILE A 216 7.59 -24.86 1.30
CA ILE A 216 6.56 -23.84 1.50
C ILE A 216 5.33 -24.44 2.15
N ARG A 217 4.67 -23.66 2.99
CA ARG A 217 3.30 -23.93 3.45
C ARG A 217 2.31 -23.16 2.61
N VAL A 218 1.17 -23.79 2.36
CA VAL A 218 0.07 -23.20 1.59
C VAL A 218 -1.22 -23.33 2.39
N GLY A 219 -1.78 -22.18 2.77
CA GLY A 219 -3.12 -22.06 3.33
C GLY A 219 -4.02 -21.38 2.31
N GLY A 220 -5.29 -21.76 2.22
CA GLY A 220 -6.16 -21.12 1.24
C GLY A 220 -7.64 -21.22 1.55
N VAL A 221 -8.38 -20.28 0.97
CA VAL A 221 -9.82 -20.15 1.15
C VAL A 221 -10.50 -20.10 -0.21
N VAL A 222 -11.65 -20.76 -0.29
CA VAL A 222 -12.54 -20.71 -1.46
C VAL A 222 -13.78 -19.93 -1.06
N PHE A 223 -14.20 -19.02 -1.93
CA PHE A 223 -15.40 -18.21 -1.77
C PHE A 223 -16.34 -18.38 -2.96
N GLU A 224 -17.64 -18.34 -2.69
CA GLU A 224 -18.71 -18.42 -3.71
C GLU A 224 -19.48 -17.09 -3.86
N HIS A 225 -19.15 -16.10 -3.04
CA HIS A 225 -19.74 -14.75 -3.03
C HIS A 225 -18.66 -13.68 -2.83
N GLU A 226 -19.03 -12.41 -3.03
CA GLU A 226 -18.12 -11.29 -2.76
C GLU A 226 -17.62 -11.34 -1.31
N LEU A 227 -16.30 -11.38 -1.15
CA LEU A 227 -15.63 -11.41 0.15
C LEU A 227 -14.50 -10.38 0.14
N ALA A 228 -14.37 -9.61 1.22
CA ALA A 228 -13.32 -8.61 1.35
C ALA A 228 -11.94 -9.29 1.48
N PHE A 229 -10.88 -8.63 1.01
CA PHE A 229 -9.53 -9.17 1.12
C PHE A 229 -9.15 -9.51 2.56
N GLU A 230 -9.54 -8.68 3.53
CA GLU A 230 -9.21 -8.87 4.94
C GLU A 230 -9.78 -10.19 5.50
N ASP A 231 -11.02 -10.53 5.14
CA ASP A 231 -11.65 -11.79 5.55
C ASP A 231 -11.02 -12.99 4.85
N MET A 232 -10.73 -12.89 3.54
CA MET A 232 -9.99 -13.92 2.81
C MET A 232 -8.61 -14.17 3.43
N PHE A 233 -7.91 -13.09 3.76
CA PHE A 233 -6.57 -13.13 4.32
C PHE A 233 -6.57 -13.80 5.70
N ARG A 234 -7.44 -13.35 6.60
CA ARG A 234 -7.56 -13.92 7.95
C ARG A 234 -7.84 -15.41 7.92
N SER A 235 -8.82 -15.86 7.12
CA SER A 235 -9.17 -17.29 7.05
C SER A 235 -8.08 -18.14 6.39
N ALA A 236 -7.37 -17.62 5.38
CA ALA A 236 -6.25 -18.34 4.77
C ALA A 236 -5.03 -18.42 5.71
N GLU A 237 -4.80 -17.39 6.53
CA GLU A 237 -3.70 -17.36 7.51
C GLU A 237 -3.95 -18.33 8.67
N GLU A 238 -5.18 -18.40 9.18
CA GLU A 238 -5.56 -19.38 10.21
C GLU A 238 -5.25 -20.82 9.75
N LEU A 239 -5.62 -21.16 8.52
CA LEU A 239 -5.32 -22.47 7.94
C LEU A 239 -3.82 -22.72 7.74
N LEU A 240 -3.07 -21.68 7.35
CA LEU A 240 -1.62 -21.78 7.22
C LEU A 240 -0.95 -22.11 8.56
N LEU A 241 -1.50 -21.63 9.68
CA LEU A 241 -1.00 -21.93 11.03
C LEU A 241 -1.36 -23.35 11.48
N GLU A 242 -2.47 -23.90 10.99
CA GLU A 242 -2.89 -25.28 11.28
C GLU A 242 -2.05 -26.33 10.52
N VAL A 243 -1.39 -25.95 9.42
CA VAL A 243 -0.43 -26.82 8.70
C VAL A 243 0.82 -27.02 9.57
N GLN A 244 0.91 -28.22 10.17
CA GLN A 244 2.00 -28.63 11.07
C GLN A 244 3.12 -29.44 10.40
N ASP A 245 2.89 -30.02 9.21
CA ASP A 245 3.87 -30.86 8.48
C ASP A 245 4.16 -30.29 7.08
N ASP A 246 5.40 -30.47 6.59
CA ASP A 246 5.86 -30.18 5.21
C ASP A 246 4.96 -30.81 4.11
N ALA A 247 4.12 -31.77 4.49
CA ALA A 247 3.29 -32.59 3.63
C ALA A 247 1.86 -32.06 3.37
N ASP A 248 1.34 -31.09 4.14
CA ASP A 248 -0.09 -30.75 4.11
C ASP A 248 -0.42 -29.35 3.54
N MET A 249 -1.44 -29.30 2.68
CA MET A 249 -2.11 -28.08 2.25
C MET A 249 -3.49 -28.01 2.92
N ALA A 250 -3.79 -26.89 3.60
CA ALA A 250 -5.09 -26.68 4.25
C ALA A 250 -5.99 -25.75 3.41
N LEU A 251 -7.20 -26.21 3.09
CA LEU A 251 -8.22 -25.46 2.34
C LEU A 251 -9.57 -25.46 3.06
N SER A 252 -10.05 -24.28 3.47
CA SER A 252 -11.42 -24.11 3.98
C SER A 252 -12.37 -23.57 2.91
N HIS A 253 -13.66 -23.84 3.11
CA HIS A 253 -14.73 -23.34 2.27
C HIS A 253 -15.60 -22.43 3.13
N ILE A 254 -15.68 -21.14 2.80
CA ILE A 254 -16.55 -20.21 3.53
C ILE A 254 -17.93 -20.27 2.88
N ARG A 255 -18.87 -20.95 3.55
CA ARG A 255 -20.30 -20.79 3.31
C ARG A 255 -20.81 -19.80 4.35
N ASN A 256 -21.33 -18.67 3.91
CA ASN A 256 -22.24 -17.89 4.75
C ASN A 256 -23.57 -18.62 4.86
#